data_AF-A0A820G8P3-F1
#
_entry.id   AF-A0A820G8P3-F1
#
_cell.length_a   1.000
_cell.length_b   1.000
_cell.length_c   1.000
_cell.angle_alpha   90.00
_cell.angle_beta   90.00
_cell.angle_gamma   90.00
#
_symmetry.space_group_name_H-M   'P 1'
#
loop_
_entity.id
_entity.type
_entity.pdbx_description
1 polymer ?
#
loop_
_entity_poly.entity_id
_entity_poly.type
_entity_poly.pdbx_seq_one_letter_code
_entity_poly.pdbx_strand_id
1 'polypeptide(L)' 'LQTSLIYLQPNHPNLVSIYRKLGDCYLKQCDYIHAIEHYEKAIELLEYDTQKVNSETITDLYNRISDAKQSVRNDN' A
#
# COMPACT_ATOMS: atom_id res chain seq x y z
N LEU A 1 -35.76 3.34 6.67
CA LEU A 1 -34.76 2.33 7.09
C LEU A 1 -33.63 2.29 6.05
N GLN A 2 -32.39 2.49 6.52
CA GLN A 2 -31.14 1.89 6.02
C GLN A 2 -30.71 2.15 4.55
N THR A 3 -30.54 3.41 4.15
CA THR A 3 -29.88 3.77 2.88
C THR A 3 -28.39 4.13 3.02
N SER A 4 -27.85 4.21 4.23
CA SER A 4 -26.46 4.65 4.48
C SER A 4 -25.42 3.52 4.44
N LEU A 5 -25.83 2.25 4.46
CA LEU A 5 -24.89 1.13 4.57
C LEU A 5 -24.32 0.63 3.23
N ILE A 6 -24.90 1.07 2.10
CA ILE A 6 -24.50 0.62 0.76
C ILE A 6 -23.28 1.42 0.22
N TYR A 7 -22.95 2.56 0.85
CA TYR A 7 -21.89 3.45 0.34
C TYR A 7 -20.47 3.00 0.68
N LEU A 8 -20.32 1.97 1.53
CA LEU A 8 -19.02 1.37 1.81
C LEU A 8 -18.92 0.01 1.09
N GLN A 9 -18.99 0.04 -0.24
CA GLN A 9 -18.56 -1.13 -1.01
C GLN A 9 -17.09 -1.43 -0.63
N PRO A 10 -16.75 -2.67 -0.23
CA PRO A 10 -15.37 -3.04 0.16
C PRO A 10 -14.34 -2.95 -0.97
N ASN A 11 -14.77 -2.68 -2.21
CA ASN A 11 -13.93 -2.55 -3.39
C ASN A 11 -13.46 -1.10 -3.61
N HIS A 12 -12.87 -0.50 -2.59
CA HIS A 12 -12.37 0.86 -2.71
C HIS A 12 -10.88 0.83 -3.11
N PRO A 13 -10.50 1.23 -4.34
CA PRO A 13 -9.12 1.61 -4.68
C PRO A 13 -8.51 2.66 -3.74
N ASN A 14 -9.33 3.26 -2.86
CA ASN A 14 -8.88 4.07 -1.74
C ASN A 14 -8.05 3.27 -0.72
N LEU A 15 -8.34 1.99 -0.45
CA LEU A 15 -7.60 1.20 0.54
C LEU A 15 -6.15 0.99 0.14
N VAL A 16 -5.91 0.62 -1.13
CA VAL A 16 -4.55 0.52 -1.70
C VAL A 16 -3.82 1.86 -1.56
N SER A 17 -4.47 2.97 -1.92
CA SER A 17 -3.89 4.32 -1.78
C SER A 17 -3.60 4.70 -0.32
N ILE A 18 -4.46 4.29 0.63
CA ILE A 18 -4.26 4.51 2.07
C ILE A 18 -3.03 3.76 2.56
N TYR A 19 -2.92 2.46 2.30
CA TYR A 19 -1.76 1.67 2.70
C TYR A 19 -0.47 2.15 2.05
N ARG A 20 -0.53 2.56 0.77
CA ARG A 20 0.58 3.21 0.09
C ARG A 20 1.03 4.48 0.82
N LYS A 21 0.10 5.37 1.18
CA LYS A 21 0.41 6.62 1.89
C LYS A 21 0.89 6.39 3.33
N LEU A 22 0.40 5.36 4.00
CA LEU A 22 0.90 4.97 5.31
C LEU A 22 2.37 4.57 5.21
N GLY A 23 2.72 3.71 4.26
CA GLY A 23 4.13 3.36 4.07
C GLY A 23 5.01 4.55 3.66
N ASP A 24 4.50 5.54 2.89
CA ASP A 24 5.22 6.82 2.65
C ASP A 24 5.52 7.55 3.95
N CYS A 25 4.54 7.58 4.86
CA CYS A 25 4.65 8.26 6.13
C CYS A 25 5.70 7.59 7.02
N TYR A 26 5.74 6.25 7.04
CA TYR A 26 6.76 5.48 7.75
C TYR A 26 8.15 5.59 7.09
N LEU A 27 8.22 5.58 5.76
CA LEU A 27 9.46 5.80 5.01
C LEU A 27 10.09 7.16 5.37
N LYS A 28 9.27 8.21 5.47
CA LYS A 28 9.71 9.55 5.91
C LYS A 28 10.11 9.62 7.39
N GLN A 29 9.63 8.69 8.21
CA GLN A 29 10.01 8.55 9.61
C GLN A 29 11.25 7.66 9.81
N CYS A 30 11.88 7.21 8.72
CA CYS A 30 12.96 6.20 8.73
C CYS A 30 12.55 4.86 9.37
N ASP A 31 11.25 4.61 9.51
CA ASP A 31 10.71 3.35 10.00
C ASP A 31 10.40 2.45 8.81
N TYR A 32 11.47 1.94 8.21
CA TYR A 32 11.38 1.21 6.95
C TYR A 32 10.68 -0.16 7.10
N ILE A 33 10.72 -0.76 8.29
CA ILE A 33 10.06 -2.04 8.54
C ILE A 33 8.55 -1.88 8.41
N HIS A 34 7.96 -0.91 9.11
CA HIS A 34 6.53 -0.62 8.98
C HIS A 34 6.20 -0.08 7.58
N ALA A 35 7.10 0.66 6.93
CA ALA A 35 6.91 1.09 5.55
C ALA A 35 6.72 -0.09 4.59
N ILE A 36 7.57 -1.11 4.69
CA ILE A 36 7.51 -2.33 3.88
C ILE A 36 6.22 -3.09 4.16
N GLU A 37 5.87 -3.32 5.42
CA GLU A 37 4.63 -4.03 5.79
C GLU A 37 3.38 -3.37 5.20
N HIS A 38 3.32 -2.03 5.18
CA HIS A 38 2.20 -1.31 4.61
C HIS A 38 2.18 -1.35 3.07
N TYR A 39 3.33 -1.38 2.42
CA TYR A 39 3.38 -1.58 0.97
C TYR A 39 2.96 -2.99 0.57
N GLU A 40 3.36 -4.02 1.33
CA GLU A 40 2.95 -5.40 1.10
C GLU A 40 1.44 -5.59 1.26
N LYS A 41 0.83 -5.00 2.30
CA LYS A 41 -0.64 -4.97 2.45
C LYS A 41 -1.35 -4.31 1.26
N ALA A 42 -0.75 -3.27 0.68
CA ALA A 42 -1.30 -2.63 -0.52
C ALA A 42 -1.24 -3.56 -1.74
N ILE A 43 -0.20 -4.38 -1.86
CA ILE A 43 -0.05 -5.39 -2.93
C ILE A 43 -1.08 -6.51 -2.74
N GLU A 44 -1.22 -7.05 -1.53
CA GLU A 44 -2.21 -8.10 -1.24
C GLU A 44 -3.62 -7.66 -1.66
N LEU A 45 -4.02 -6.44 -1.31
CA LEU A 45 -5.32 -5.89 -1.69
C LEU A 45 -5.51 -5.75 -3.21
N LEU A 46 -4.42 -5.47 -3.96
CA LEU A 46 -4.46 -5.43 -5.42
C LEU A 46 -4.57 -6.83 -6.03
N GLU A 47 -3.92 -7.84 -5.44
CA GLU A 47 -4.01 -9.24 -5.89
C GLU A 47 -5.42 -9.82 -5.65
N TYR A 48 -6.09 -9.43 -4.57
CA TYR A 48 -7.47 -9.81 -4.31
C TYR A 48 -8.48 -9.12 -5.27
N ASP A 49 -8.20 -7.90 -5.74
CA ASP A 49 -9.05 -7.17 -6.69
C ASP A 49 -8.72 -7.57 -8.15
N THR A 50 -9.21 -8.75 -8.53
CA THR A 50 -8.95 -9.42 -9.83
C THR A 50 -9.38 -8.63 -11.07
N GLN A 51 -10.06 -7.49 -10.93
CA GLN A 51 -10.53 -6.70 -12.08
C GLN A 51 -9.74 -5.41 -12.32
N LYS A 52 -8.77 -5.07 -11.47
CA LYS A 52 -8.16 -3.74 -11.50
C LYS A 52 -6.66 -3.71 -11.24
N VAL A 53 -5.95 -4.79 -11.58
CA VAL A 53 -4.47 -4.81 -11.61
C VAL A 53 -3.98 -3.76 -12.61
N ASN A 54 -3.90 -2.53 -12.14
CA ASN A 54 -3.24 -1.42 -12.79
C ASN A 54 -1.75 -1.65 -12.57
N SER A 55 -1.12 -2.31 -13.54
CA SER A 55 0.30 -2.68 -13.58
C SER A 55 1.25 -1.58 -13.06
N GLU A 56 0.91 -0.32 -13.32
CA GLU A 56 1.64 0.86 -12.84
C GLU A 56 1.68 1.01 -11.31
N THR A 57 0.59 0.68 -10.60
CA THR A 57 0.53 0.84 -9.12
C THR A 57 1.31 -0.27 -8.41
N ILE A 58 1.25 -1.51 -8.91
CA ILE A 58 2.08 -2.60 -8.38
C ILE A 58 3.56 -2.31 -8.59
N THR A 59 3.94 -1.81 -9.77
CA THR A 59 5.33 -1.44 -10.08
C THR A 59 5.84 -0.33 -9.13
N ASP A 60 5.03 0.70 -8.89
CA ASP A 60 5.33 1.76 -7.93
C ASP A 60 5.54 1.22 -6.50
N LEU A 61 4.67 0.31 -6.04
CA LEU A 61 4.80 -0.33 -4.72
C LEU A 61 6.09 -1.13 -4.60
N TYR A 62 6.45 -1.93 -5.62
CA TYR A 62 7.71 -2.67 -5.62
C TYR A 62 8.94 -1.77 -5.60
N ASN A 63 8.94 -0.67 -6.36
CA ASN A 63 10.02 0.31 -6.31
C ASN A 63 10.17 0.90 -4.90
N ARG A 64 9.06 1.27 -4.27
CA ARG A 64 9.07 1.86 -2.92
C ARG A 64 9.50 0.86 -1.84
N ILE A 65 9.18 -0.43 -1.99
CA ILE A 65 9.73 -1.51 -1.14
C ILE A 65 11.24 -1.65 -1.36
N SER A 66 11.71 -1.61 -2.61
CA SER A 66 13.14 -1.69 -2.92
C SER A 66 13.92 -0.54 -2.28
N ASP A 67 13.39 0.68 -2.37
CA ASP A 67 13.97 1.87 -1.74
C ASP A 67 14.03 1.70 -0.22
N ALA A 68 12.92 1.29 0.40
CA ALA A 68 12.86 1.05 1.84
C ALA A 68 13.87 -0.02 2.29
N LYS A 69 14.01 -1.12 1.56
CA LYS A 69 14.99 -2.19 1.85
C LYS A 69 16.43 -1.72 1.71
N GLN A 70 16.72 -0.87 0.73
CA GLN A 70 18.05 -0.28 0.59
C GLN A 70 18.37 0.66 1.74
N SER A 71 17.39 1.46 2.19
CA SER A 71 17.55 2.32 3.36
C SER A 71 17.78 1.54 4.66
N VAL A 72 17.07 0.42 4.89
CA VAL A 72 17.36 -0.50 6.02
C VAL A 72 18.81 -0.97 6.00
N ARG A 73 19.35 -1.28 4.82
CA ARG A 73 20.73 -1.77 4.68
C ARG A 73 21.76 -0.68 4.93
N ASN A 74 21.45 0.57 4.65
CA ASN A 74 22.36 1.70 4.84
C ASN A 74 22.39 2.19 6.30
N ASP A 75 21.34 1.91 7.08
CA ASP A 75 21.22 2.34 8.48
C ASP A 75 21.76 1.29 9.49
N ASN A 76 22.25 0.13 9.00
CA ASN A 76 22.93 -0.93 9.77
C ASN A 76 24.45 -0.89 9.57
#